data_AF-A0AAV0RY84-F1
#
_entry.id   AF-A0AAV0RY84-F1
#
_cell.length_a   1.000
_cell.length_b   1.000
_cell.length_c   1.000
_cell.angle_alpha   90.00
_cell.angle_beta   90.00
_cell.angle_gamma   90.00
#
_symmetry.space_group_name_H-M   'P 1'
#
loop_
_entity.id
_entity.type
_entity.pdbx_description
1 polymer ?
#
loop_
_entity_poly.entity_id
_entity_poly.type
_entity_poly.pdbx_seq_one_letter_code
_entity_poly.pdbx_strand_id
1 'polypeptide(L)'
;MEWSGAGRTNVVKTISQIKDEKLGISEKTDWICVNGAVIYIKADDFYYTSCPIMIGDGQCNKNVTNKGDRRWRCDLCDQSVDECDHRYILSLQIEDHTGLTWLAAFQESGEELMGMSAKDLHFMKFEKQDDDGFLKVIRQVMFIFKLKVEEETFSDEHV
;
A
#
# COMPACT_ATOMS: atom_id res chain seq x y z
N MET A 1 2.99 -11.54 -29.68
CA MET A 1 4.33 -11.83 -29.12
C MET A 1 4.11 -12.56 -27.82
N GLU A 2 4.50 -13.83 -27.84
CA GLU A 2 4.10 -14.86 -26.89
C GLU A 2 4.93 -14.79 -25.60
N TRP A 3 4.25 -14.97 -24.47
CA TRP A 3 4.83 -14.96 -23.13
C TRP A 3 5.40 -16.33 -22.81
N SER A 4 6.70 -16.51 -23.02
CA SER A 4 7.44 -17.70 -22.58
C SER A 4 8.11 -17.39 -21.24
N GLY A 5 7.46 -17.78 -20.14
CA GLY A 5 8.03 -17.73 -18.80
C GLY A 5 7.44 -18.85 -17.96
N ALA A 6 8.19 -19.93 -17.82
CA ALA A 6 7.86 -21.15 -17.08
C ALA A 6 7.23 -20.87 -15.71
N GLY A 7 6.23 -21.69 -15.36
CA GLY A 7 5.40 -21.57 -14.17
C GLY A 7 6.21 -21.37 -12.89
N ARG A 8 6.15 -20.15 -12.33
CA ARG A 8 6.32 -19.97 -10.89
C ARG A 8 5.07 -20.53 -10.24
N THR A 9 5.16 -21.72 -9.66
CA THR A 9 4.13 -22.19 -8.74
C THR A 9 3.97 -21.13 -7.64
N ASN A 10 2.79 -20.54 -7.53
CA ASN A 10 2.47 -19.64 -6.42
C ASN A 10 2.61 -20.45 -5.12
N VAL A 11 3.70 -20.26 -4.38
CA VAL A 11 3.94 -21.00 -3.14
C VAL A 11 3.02 -20.42 -2.07
N VAL A 12 1.95 -21.16 -1.77
CA VAL A 12 1.03 -20.79 -0.69
C VAL A 12 1.69 -21.14 0.65
N LYS A 13 1.75 -20.17 1.55
CA LYS A 13 2.26 -20.28 2.92
C LYS A 13 1.20 -19.79 3.90
N THR A 14 1.25 -20.32 5.12
CA THR A 14 0.50 -19.78 6.26
C THR A 14 1.29 -18.64 6.91
N ILE A 15 0.61 -17.85 7.74
CA ILE A 15 1.26 -16.74 8.46
C ILE A 15 2.37 -17.26 9.39
N SER A 16 2.16 -18.36 10.10
CA SER A 16 3.20 -18.94 10.96
C SER A 16 4.42 -19.42 10.18
N GLN A 17 4.21 -20.00 8.99
CA GLN A 17 5.31 -20.47 8.12
C GLN A 17 6.27 -19.33 7.71
N ILE A 18 5.78 -18.10 7.57
CA ILE A 18 6.64 -16.94 7.28
C ILE A 18 7.72 -16.80 8.37
N LYS A 19 7.33 -16.97 9.64
CA LYS A 19 8.23 -16.86 10.80
C LYS A 19 9.08 -18.12 10.98
N ASP A 20 8.46 -19.30 10.92
CA ASP A 20 9.13 -20.58 11.13
C ASP A 20 10.22 -20.85 10.07
N GLU A 21 9.98 -20.46 8.82
CA GLU A 21 10.92 -20.62 7.71
C GLU A 21 11.86 -19.42 7.54
N LYS A 22 11.72 -18.38 8.38
CA LYS A 22 12.57 -17.18 8.34
C LYS A 22 12.58 -16.49 6.96
N LEU A 23 11.41 -16.39 6.33
CA LEU A 23 11.27 -15.78 5.01
C LEU A 23 11.58 -14.28 5.07
N GLY A 24 12.22 -13.74 4.03
CA GLY A 24 12.61 -12.33 3.92
C GLY A 24 13.93 -11.95 4.59
N ILE A 25 14.56 -12.86 5.34
CA ILE A 25 15.85 -12.62 6.02
C ILE A 25 17.05 -12.85 5.08
N SER A 26 16.85 -13.61 4.00
CA SER A 26 17.93 -13.89 3.04
C SER A 26 18.15 -12.72 2.07
N GLU A 27 19.33 -12.65 1.43
CA GLU A 27 19.60 -11.66 0.37
C GLU A 27 18.61 -11.73 -0.80
N LYS A 28 17.93 -12.88 -0.97
CA LYS A 28 16.91 -13.06 -1.99
C LYS A 28 15.53 -12.75 -1.41
N THR A 29 14.81 -11.85 -2.08
CA THR A 29 13.42 -11.58 -1.79
C THR A 29 12.54 -12.82 -1.96
N ASP A 30 11.74 -13.12 -0.93
CA ASP A 30 10.76 -14.19 -0.95
C ASP A 30 9.41 -13.68 -1.47
N TRP A 31 8.86 -14.40 -2.45
CA TRP A 31 7.52 -14.16 -2.99
C TRP A 31 6.62 -15.33 -2.65
N ILE A 32 5.58 -15.08 -1.87
CA ILE A 32 4.65 -16.10 -1.38
C ILE A 32 3.20 -15.69 -1.63
N CYS A 33 2.29 -16.63 -1.47
CA CYS A 33 0.86 -16.35 -1.37
C CYS A 33 0.35 -16.70 0.03
N VAL A 34 -0.49 -15.84 0.61
CA VAL A 34 -1.17 -16.11 1.88
C VAL A 34 -2.66 -16.00 1.67
N ASN A 35 -3.41 -17.01 2.10
CA ASN A 35 -4.87 -16.94 2.15
C ASN A 35 -5.27 -16.40 3.51
N GLY A 36 -5.85 -15.20 3.55
CA GLY A 36 -6.23 -14.56 4.80
C GLY A 36 -7.45 -13.66 4.67
N ALA A 37 -8.06 -13.34 5.80
CA ALA A 37 -9.09 -12.32 5.90
C ALA A 37 -8.45 -11.00 6.35
N VAL A 38 -8.82 -9.88 5.72
CA VAL A 38 -8.51 -8.56 6.28
C VAL A 38 -9.35 -8.38 7.54
N ILE A 39 -8.69 -8.18 8.68
CA ILE A 39 -9.38 -7.93 9.95
C ILE A 39 -9.35 -6.47 10.37
N TYR A 40 -8.36 -5.72 9.88
CA TYR A 40 -8.19 -4.33 10.23
C TYR A 40 -7.43 -3.58 9.12
N ILE A 41 -7.84 -2.34 8.85
CA ILE A 41 -7.11 -1.39 8.00
C ILE A 41 -6.94 -0.10 8.80
N LYS A 42 -5.71 0.42 8.89
CA LYS A 42 -5.47 1.75 9.49
C LYS A 42 -6.15 2.81 8.64
N ALA A 43 -7.10 3.51 9.25
CA ALA A 43 -8.00 4.42 8.55
C ALA A 43 -7.50 5.87 8.50
N ASP A 44 -6.46 6.22 9.26
CA ASP A 44 -5.97 7.60 9.35
C ASP A 44 -4.83 7.88 8.36
N ASP A 45 -3.95 6.91 8.14
CA ASP A 45 -2.75 7.03 7.29
C ASP A 45 -2.82 6.13 6.05
N PHE A 46 -4.00 6.00 5.43
CA PHE A 46 -4.20 5.10 4.29
C PHE A 46 -3.67 5.66 2.96
N TYR A 47 -3.27 6.93 2.92
CA TYR A 47 -2.78 7.60 1.73
C TYR A 47 -1.65 8.60 2.07
N TYR A 48 -0.90 9.00 1.05
CA TYR A 48 0.01 10.14 1.12
C TYR A 48 -0.24 11.09 -0.04
N THR A 49 0.13 12.36 0.15
CA THR A 49 0.05 13.40 -0.88
C THR A 49 1.25 13.30 -1.81
N SER A 50 1.02 13.22 -3.11
CA SER A 50 2.05 12.96 -4.11
C SER A 50 2.06 14.00 -5.23
N CYS A 51 3.22 14.15 -5.86
CA CYS A 51 3.42 15.10 -6.95
C CYS A 51 2.67 14.66 -8.23
N PRO A 52 1.78 15.52 -8.79
CA PRO A 52 1.04 15.24 -10.02
C PRO A 52 1.84 15.48 -11.30
N ILE A 53 3.06 16.02 -11.20
CA ILE A 53 3.86 16.41 -12.37
C ILE A 53 4.34 15.18 -13.14
N MET A 54 4.19 15.22 -14.46
CA MET A 54 4.77 14.23 -15.38
C MET A 54 6.24 14.55 -15.63
N ILE A 55 7.12 13.58 -15.40
CA ILE A 55 8.55 13.63 -15.70
C ILE A 55 8.86 12.55 -16.74
N GLY A 56 9.18 12.96 -17.97
CA GLY A 56 9.37 12.03 -19.08
C GLY A 56 8.06 11.28 -19.39
N ASP A 57 8.12 9.96 -19.39
CA ASP A 57 6.98 9.08 -19.70
C ASP A 57 6.10 8.73 -18.47
N GLY A 58 6.42 9.23 -17.27
CA GLY A 58 5.74 8.81 -16.03
C GLY A 58 5.46 9.95 -15.05
N GLN A 59 4.59 9.68 -14.08
CA GLN A 59 4.28 10.61 -12.99
C GLN A 59 5.37 10.58 -11.91
N CYS A 60 5.72 11.75 -11.36
CA CYS A 60 6.73 11.92 -10.32
C CYS A 60 6.48 11.06 -9.06
N ASN A 61 5.25 11.06 -8.54
CA ASN A 61 4.83 10.29 -7.35
C ASN A 61 5.59 10.57 -6.04
N LYS A 62 6.56 11.50 -6.02
CA LYS A 62 7.27 11.89 -4.79
C LYS A 62 6.28 12.53 -3.81
N ASN A 63 6.44 12.23 -2.52
CA ASN A 63 5.66 12.88 -1.46
C ASN A 63 5.86 14.40 -1.52
N VAL A 64 4.76 15.15 -1.44
CA VAL A 64 4.74 16.62 -1.47
C VAL A 64 4.31 17.16 -0.12
N THR A 65 4.85 18.32 0.26
CA THR A 65 4.53 18.98 1.53
C THR A 65 3.86 20.33 1.30
N ASN A 66 2.92 20.68 2.16
CA ASN A 66 2.28 21.99 2.17
C ASN A 66 2.82 22.78 3.37
N LYS A 67 3.47 23.92 3.11
CA LYS A 67 4.05 24.77 4.18
C LYS A 67 3.09 25.85 4.68
N GLY A 68 1.79 25.71 4.42
CA GLY A 68 0.75 26.63 4.85
C GLY A 68 0.38 27.71 3.83
N ASP A 69 1.05 27.71 2.67
CA ASP A 69 0.79 28.62 1.54
C ASP A 69 -0.27 28.09 0.57
N ARG A 70 -0.98 27.01 0.94
CA ARG A 70 -1.97 26.30 0.11
C ARG A 70 -1.40 25.67 -1.16
N ARG A 71 -0.07 25.65 -1.33
CA ARG A 71 0.61 25.00 -2.44
C ARG A 71 1.41 23.81 -1.93
N TRP A 72 1.58 22.81 -2.79
CA TRP A 72 2.29 21.58 -2.51
C TRP A 72 3.64 21.62 -3.19
N ARG A 73 4.73 21.55 -2.43
CA ARG A 73 6.09 21.56 -2.98
C ARG A 73 6.62 20.14 -3.14
N CYS A 74 7.13 19.86 -4.32
CA CYS A 74 7.86 18.64 -4.65
C CYS A 74 9.36 18.91 -4.73
N ASP A 75 10.16 18.22 -3.92
CA ASP A 75 11.62 18.35 -3.92
C ASP A 75 12.28 17.69 -5.15
N LEU A 76 11.61 16.73 -5.78
CA LEU A 76 12.13 16.07 -6.98
C LEU A 76 11.97 16.94 -8.25
N CYS A 77 10.83 17.60 -8.39
CA CYS A 77 10.57 18.50 -9.53
C CYS A 77 11.09 19.91 -9.29
N ASP A 78 11.41 20.26 -8.04
CA ASP A 78 11.61 21.62 -7.55
C ASP A 78 10.48 22.58 -7.99
N GLN A 79 9.24 22.11 -7.88
CA GLN A 79 8.05 22.87 -8.27
C GLN A 79 6.99 22.87 -7.18
N SER A 80 6.18 23.92 -7.17
CA SER A 80 5.00 24.05 -6.32
C SER A 80 3.74 24.00 -7.17
N VAL A 81 2.84 23.08 -6.82
CA VAL A 81 1.56 22.86 -7.50
C VAL A 81 0.41 23.25 -6.58
N ASP A 82 -0.70 23.67 -7.16
CA ASP A 82 -1.88 24.10 -6.39
C ASP A 82 -2.71 22.91 -5.89
N GLU A 83 -2.68 21.78 -6.61
CA GLU A 83 -3.33 20.54 -6.24
C GLU A 83 -2.31 19.39 -6.20
N CYS A 84 -2.44 18.48 -5.23
CA CYS A 84 -1.66 17.24 -5.17
C CYS A 84 -2.52 16.03 -5.55
N ASP A 85 -1.86 14.93 -5.89
CA ASP A 85 -2.52 13.63 -5.99
C ASP A 85 -2.51 12.89 -4.66
N HIS A 86 -3.46 11.96 -4.50
CA HIS A 86 -3.57 11.10 -3.33
C HIS A 86 -3.23 9.68 -3.77
N ARG A 87 -2.27 9.05 -3.10
CA ARG A 87 -1.84 7.68 -3.42
C ARG A 87 -1.92 6.77 -2.21
N TYR A 88 -2.32 5.52 -2.40
CA TYR A 88 -2.47 4.57 -1.31
C TYR A 88 -1.13 4.18 -0.68
N ILE A 89 -1.15 4.11 0.64
CA ILE A 89 -0.19 3.44 1.51
C ILE A 89 -0.99 2.75 2.63
N LEU A 90 -1.68 1.68 2.28
CA LEU A 90 -2.52 0.96 3.22
C LEU A 90 -1.66 0.17 4.19
N SER A 91 -1.89 0.37 5.48
CA SER A 91 -1.42 -0.54 6.53
C SER A 91 -2.59 -1.39 7.00
N LEU A 92 -2.55 -2.69 6.74
CA LEU A 92 -3.64 -3.60 7.04
C LEU A 92 -3.15 -4.83 7.80
N GLN A 93 -4.01 -5.39 8.64
CA GLN A 93 -3.77 -6.62 9.35
C GLN A 93 -4.63 -7.72 8.73
N ILE A 94 -3.98 -8.84 8.42
CA ILE A 94 -4.67 -10.05 7.97
C ILE A 94 -4.56 -11.15 9.02
N GLU A 95 -5.57 -12.02 9.01
CA GLU A 95 -5.57 -13.26 9.78
C GLU A 95 -5.71 -14.49 8.88
N ASP A 96 -5.05 -15.57 9.29
CA ASP A 96 -5.35 -16.92 8.85
C ASP A 96 -5.55 -17.82 10.09
N HIS A 97 -5.80 -19.10 9.87
CA HIS A 97 -5.98 -20.07 10.96
C HIS A 97 -4.73 -20.30 11.84
N THR A 98 -3.57 -19.73 11.48
CA THR A 98 -2.29 -19.90 12.17
C THR A 98 -1.83 -18.63 12.90
N GLY A 99 -2.28 -17.45 12.51
CA GLY A 99 -1.95 -16.22 13.21
C GLY A 99 -2.37 -14.93 12.52
N LEU A 100 -1.74 -13.84 12.96
CA LEU A 100 -1.95 -12.47 12.49
C LEU A 100 -0.64 -11.89 11.95
N THR A 101 -0.73 -11.11 10.87
CA THR A 101 0.41 -10.30 10.38
C THR A 101 -0.04 -8.96 9.82
N TRP A 102 0.86 -7.98 9.86
CA TRP A 102 0.69 -6.70 9.19
C TRP A 102 1.22 -6.77 7.76
N LEU A 103 0.55 -6.07 6.86
CA LEU A 103 0.92 -5.90 5.47
C LEU A 103 0.85 -4.42 5.10
N ALA A 104 1.71 -4.02 4.17
CA ALA A 104 1.62 -2.76 3.46
C ALA A 104 1.11 -3.01 2.03
N ALA A 105 0.12 -2.24 1.57
CA ALA A 105 -0.33 -2.25 0.19
C ALA A 105 -0.23 -0.85 -0.41
N PHE A 106 0.52 -0.72 -1.50
CA PHE A 106 0.73 0.54 -2.21
C PHE A 106 -0.30 0.74 -3.32
N GLN A 107 -0.25 1.89 -4.01
CA GLN A 107 -1.20 2.34 -5.03
C GLN A 107 -1.98 1.25 -5.76
N GLU A 108 -1.33 0.42 -6.58
CA GLU A 108 -2.02 -0.55 -7.45
C GLU A 108 -2.81 -1.59 -6.63
N SER A 109 -2.17 -2.17 -5.61
CA SER A 109 -2.82 -3.11 -4.69
C SER A 109 -3.88 -2.45 -3.82
N GLY A 110 -3.69 -1.18 -3.46
CA GLY A 110 -4.67 -0.41 -2.69
C GLY A 110 -5.92 -0.09 -3.48
N GLU A 111 -5.79 0.27 -4.77
CA GLU A 111 -6.92 0.48 -5.67
C GLU A 111 -7.68 -0.82 -5.91
N GLU A 112 -6.98 -1.94 -6.08
CA GLU A 112 -7.60 -3.26 -6.20
C GLU A 112 -8.35 -3.64 -4.92
N LEU A 113 -7.75 -3.40 -3.75
CA LEU A 113 -8.35 -3.75 -2.46
C LEU A 113 -9.57 -2.88 -2.12
N MET A 114 -9.49 -1.58 -2.36
CA MET A 114 -10.54 -0.61 -2.02
C MET A 114 -11.60 -0.48 -3.11
N GLY A 115 -11.31 -0.90 -4.34
CA GLY A 115 -12.21 -0.77 -5.49
C GLY A 115 -12.46 0.67 -5.94
N MET A 116 -11.65 1.63 -5.48
CA MET A 116 -11.72 3.04 -5.84
C MET A 116 -10.39 3.76 -5.63
N SER A 117 -10.23 4.96 -6.18
CA SER A 117 -8.99 5.74 -6.03
C SER A 117 -8.80 6.26 -4.60
N ALA A 118 -7.56 6.46 -4.19
CA ALA A 118 -7.25 7.06 -2.87
C ALA A 118 -7.82 8.47 -2.73
N LYS A 119 -7.91 9.22 -3.83
CA LYS A 119 -8.52 10.55 -3.88
C LYS A 119 -10.02 10.48 -3.57
N ASP A 120 -10.73 9.52 -4.15
CA ASP A 120 -12.17 9.37 -3.90
C ASP A 120 -12.44 8.91 -2.46
N LEU A 121 -11.60 8.00 -1.94
CA LEU A 121 -11.72 7.54 -0.55
C LEU A 121 -11.40 8.68 0.45
N HIS A 122 -10.40 9.51 0.15
CA HIS A 122 -10.10 10.72 0.91
C HIS A 122 -11.30 11.69 0.92
N PHE A 123 -11.85 11.99 -0.25
CA PHE A 123 -13.01 12.86 -0.38
C PHE A 123 -14.23 12.33 0.41
N MET A 124 -14.48 11.02 0.34
CA MET A 124 -15.55 10.37 1.11
C MET A 124 -15.37 10.53 2.63
N LYS A 125 -14.16 10.25 3.13
CA LYS A 125 -13.89 10.27 4.56
C LYS A 125 -13.80 11.69 5.13
N PHE A 126 -13.04 12.57 4.51
CA PHE A 126 -12.67 13.85 5.12
C PHE A 126 -13.54 15.02 4.67
N GLU A 127 -13.97 15.04 3.41
CA GLU A 127 -14.79 16.14 2.89
C GLU A 127 -16.28 15.88 3.08
N LYS A 128 -16.75 14.67 2.72
CA LYS A 128 -18.15 14.28 2.92
C LYS A 128 -18.47 13.82 4.34
N GLN A 129 -17.45 13.39 5.11
CA GLN A 129 -17.62 12.81 6.44
C GLN A 129 -18.62 11.64 6.45
N ASP A 130 -18.57 10.82 5.39
CA ASP A 130 -19.45 9.66 5.22
C ASP A 130 -18.82 8.40 5.81
N ASP A 131 -18.83 8.29 7.14
CA ASP A 131 -18.23 7.18 7.88
C ASP A 131 -18.85 5.81 7.51
N ASP A 132 -20.16 5.75 7.24
CA ASP A 132 -20.84 4.50 6.84
C ASP A 132 -20.36 4.03 5.46
N GLY A 133 -20.27 4.96 4.50
CA GLY A 133 -19.70 4.69 3.18
C GLY A 133 -18.26 4.18 3.28
N PHE A 134 -17.43 4.84 4.09
CA PHE A 134 -16.05 4.45 4.33
C PHE A 134 -15.93 3.04 4.94
N LEU A 135 -16.70 2.74 5.99
CA LEU A 135 -16.75 1.42 6.61
C LEU A 135 -17.25 0.33 5.65
N LYS A 136 -18.17 0.68 4.74
CA LYS A 136 -18.68 -0.24 3.73
C LYS A 136 -17.61 -0.63 2.69
N VAL A 137 -16.73 0.31 2.33
CA VAL A 137 -15.58 0.04 1.45
C VAL A 137 -14.56 -0.87 2.15
N ILE A 138 -14.34 -0.66 3.45
CA ILE A 138 -13.33 -1.38 4.26
C ILE A 138 -13.83 -2.73 4.81
N ARG A 139 -14.98 -3.23 4.35
CA ARG A 139 -15.56 -4.49 4.86
C ARG A 139 -14.58 -5.65 4.78
N GLN A 140 -14.71 -6.57 5.74
CA GLN A 140 -13.91 -7.79 5.80
C GLN A 140 -14.14 -8.64 4.54
N VAL A 141 -13.08 -8.83 3.78
CA VAL A 141 -13.06 -9.71 2.61
C VAL A 141 -11.88 -10.66 2.75
N MET A 142 -12.11 -11.93 2.40
CA MET A 142 -11.06 -12.94 2.28
C MET A 142 -10.39 -12.81 0.92
N PHE A 143 -9.07 -12.68 0.93
CA PHE A 143 -8.28 -12.58 -0.29
C PHE A 143 -7.12 -13.57 -0.28
N ILE A 144 -6.60 -13.83 -1.47
CA ILE A 144 -5.31 -14.47 -1.67
C ILE A 144 -4.30 -13.34 -1.89
N PHE A 145 -3.47 -13.07 -0.90
CA PHE A 145 -2.47 -12.01 -0.97
C PHE A 145 -1.19 -12.57 -1.58
N LYS A 146 -0.73 -11.98 -2.68
CA LYS A 146 0.63 -12.18 -3.18
C LYS A 146 1.56 -11.23 -2.42
N LEU A 147 2.44 -11.78 -1.61
CA LEU A 147 3.30 -11.02 -0.71
C LEU A 147 4.74 -11.08 -1.19
N LYS A 148 5.37 -9.91 -1.19
CA LYS A 148 6.81 -9.77 -1.10
C LYS A 148 7.17 -9.76 0.39
N VAL A 149 8.07 -10.64 0.83
CA VAL A 149 8.55 -10.68 2.22
C VAL A 149 9.99 -10.24 2.24
N GLU A 150 10.29 -9.23 3.05
CA GLU A 150 11.60 -8.64 3.22
C GLU A 150 11.80 -8.23 4.69
N GLU A 151 13.01 -8.43 5.21
CA GLU A 151 13.43 -7.87 6.49
C GLU A 151 13.73 -6.38 6.31
N GLU A 152 12.97 -5.50 6.97
CA GLU A 152 13.33 -4.10 7.04
C GLU A 152 14.51 -3.92 8.00
N THR A 153 15.67 -3.55 7.46
CA THR A 153 16.77 -3.02 8.25
C THR A 153 16.42 -1.57 8.59
N PHE A 154 15.85 -1.36 9.78
CA PHE A 154 15.63 -0.02 10.32
C PHE A 154 17.00 0.65 10.54
N SER A 155 17.45 1.45 9.57
CA SER A 155 18.50 2.43 9.82
C SER A 155 17.91 3.53 10.70
N ASP A 156 18.26 3.50 11.97
CA ASP A 156 17.98 4.56 12.94
C ASP A 156 18.73 5.84 12.50
N GLU A 157 18.13 6.62 11.60
CA GLU A 157 18.63 7.94 11.21
C GLU A 157 17.48 8.94 11.11
N HIS A 158 17.09 9.51 12.26
CA HIS A 158 17.03 10.97 12.55
C HIS A 158 16.13 11.25 13.76
N VAL A 159 16.78 11.48 14.90
CA VAL A 159 16.30 12.36 15.98
C VAL A 159 16.56 13.80 15.58
#